data_AF-A8VJM4-F1
#
_entry.id   AF-A8VJM4-F1
#
_cell.length_a   1.000
_cell.length_b   1.000
_cell.length_c   1.000
_cell.angle_alpha   90.00
_cell.angle_beta   90.00
_cell.angle_gamma   90.00
#
_symmetry.space_group_name_H-M   'P 1'
#
loop_
_entity.id
_entity.type
_entity.pdbx_description
1 polymer ?
#
loop_
_entity_poly.entity_id
_entity_poly.type
_entity_poly.pdbx_seq_one_letter_code
_entity_poly.pdbx_strand_id
1 'polypeptide(L)'
;MGDRGGAGGSRRRRTGSRPSIQGGSRPAAAEEEVRDVGAGGDAPVRDTDKDGDVDVGSGHWDLRCHRLQDSLFSSDSGFSNYRGILNWCVVMLILSNARLFLENLIKYGILVDPIQVVSLFLKDPYSWPALCLVIVANIFAVAAFQVEKRLAVGALTEQAGLLLHGVNLATILCFPAAVAFLLESITPVGSVLALMVYTILFLKLFSYRDVNLWCRERRAGAKAKAALAGKKANGGAAQRTVSYPDNLTYRDLYYFLFAPTLCYELNFPRSPRIRKRFLLRRLLEMLFLTQLQVGLIQQWMVPAIQNSMKPFKDMDYSRIVERLLKLAVPNHLIWLIFFYWLFHSCLNAVAELMQFGDREFYRDWWNSESITYFWQNWNIPVHKWCLRHFYKPMLRRGSSKWAARTGVFLASAFFHEYLVSIPLRMFRLWAFTGMMAQIPLAWIVGRFFRGNYGNAAVWLSLIIGQPVAVLMYVHDYYVLNREAPTAGT
;
A
#
# COMPACT_ATOMS: atom_id res chain seq x y z
N MET A 1 -7.46 -18.63 -72.46
CA MET A 1 -6.48 -17.58 -72.82
C MET A 1 -7.16 -16.24 -72.60
N GLY A 2 -6.48 -15.25 -72.02
CA GLY A 2 -7.06 -13.92 -71.81
C GLY A 2 -6.72 -12.97 -72.95
N ASP A 3 -7.34 -11.79 -72.98
CA ASP A 3 -6.57 -10.54 -72.80
C ASP A 3 -7.47 -9.37 -72.32
N ARG A 4 -6.86 -8.19 -72.18
CA ARG A 4 -7.28 -6.97 -71.47
C ARG A 4 -8.35 -6.08 -72.14
N GLY A 5 -8.93 -5.19 -71.31
CA GLY A 5 -9.60 -3.94 -71.70
C GLY A 5 -11.13 -4.00 -71.70
N GLY A 6 -11.88 -2.95 -71.33
CA GLY A 6 -11.46 -1.62 -70.88
C GLY A 6 -12.58 -0.55 -71.01
N ALA A 7 -13.40 -0.40 -69.96
CA ALA A 7 -14.30 0.73 -69.65
C ALA A 7 -15.45 1.16 -70.60
N GLY A 8 -16.63 1.35 -70.01
CA GLY A 8 -17.81 2.06 -70.55
C GLY A 8 -19.13 1.33 -70.26
N GLY A 9 -20.20 1.92 -69.72
CA GLY A 9 -20.42 3.27 -69.19
C GLY A 9 -21.90 3.68 -69.32
N SER A 10 -22.64 3.86 -68.21
CA SER A 10 -24.04 4.36 -68.22
C SER A 10 -24.41 5.00 -66.87
N ARG A 11 -24.53 6.34 -66.78
CA ARG A 11 -25.78 7.16 -66.72
C ARG A 11 -26.57 7.06 -65.38
N ARG A 12 -27.15 8.12 -64.79
CA ARG A 12 -27.28 9.57 -65.15
C ARG A 12 -27.91 10.39 -63.98
N ARG A 13 -27.59 11.71 -63.91
CA ARG A 13 -28.44 12.86 -63.40
C ARG A 13 -28.85 12.86 -61.90
N ARG A 14 -29.26 13.97 -61.22
CA ARG A 14 -29.33 15.47 -61.35
C ARG A 14 -29.71 16.05 -59.95
N THR A 15 -29.57 17.31 -59.51
CA THR A 15 -28.67 18.48 -59.79
C THR A 15 -28.89 19.58 -58.72
N GLY A 16 -27.83 20.30 -58.33
CA GLY A 16 -27.88 21.76 -58.08
C GLY A 16 -28.04 22.24 -56.63
N SER A 17 -27.73 23.49 -56.27
CA SER A 17 -26.93 24.54 -56.94
C SER A 17 -26.37 25.53 -55.88
N ARG A 18 -25.23 26.17 -56.15
CA ARG A 18 -24.59 27.23 -55.33
C ARG A 18 -25.12 28.64 -55.74
N PRO A 19 -24.97 29.74 -54.96
CA PRO A 19 -23.67 30.46 -54.95
C PRO A 19 -23.29 31.36 -53.73
N SER A 20 -22.00 31.74 -53.73
CA SER A 20 -21.36 33.01 -53.30
C SER A 20 -21.62 33.69 -51.94
N ILE A 21 -20.54 34.03 -51.23
CA ILE A 21 -20.43 35.15 -50.29
C ILE A 21 -19.12 35.93 -50.58
N GLN A 22 -19.19 37.26 -50.65
CA GLN A 22 -18.05 38.19 -50.72
C GLN A 22 -17.56 38.58 -49.30
N GLY A 23 -16.33 39.09 -49.19
CA GLY A 23 -15.72 39.43 -47.90
C GLY A 23 -16.15 40.78 -47.31
N GLY A 24 -15.90 40.94 -46.00
CA GLY A 24 -16.08 42.16 -45.20
C GLY A 24 -15.38 41.99 -43.84
N SER A 25 -14.87 43.06 -43.24
CA SER A 25 -13.77 43.01 -42.26
C SER A 25 -14.09 43.51 -40.84
N ARG A 26 -13.67 42.71 -39.82
CA ARG A 26 -13.33 43.08 -38.41
C ARG A 26 -14.44 43.71 -37.52
N PRO A 27 -14.27 43.74 -36.17
CA PRO A 27 -13.92 42.64 -35.25
C PRO A 27 -14.83 42.61 -33.99
N ALA A 28 -14.95 41.48 -33.27
CA ALA A 28 -15.60 41.45 -31.96
C ALA A 28 -14.95 40.42 -31.00
N ALA A 29 -15.08 40.70 -29.70
CA ALA A 29 -14.38 40.07 -28.58
C ALA A 29 -14.48 38.54 -28.48
N ALA A 30 -13.47 37.94 -27.87
CA ALA A 30 -13.47 36.54 -27.48
C ALA A 30 -14.04 36.38 -26.06
N GLU A 31 -15.04 35.50 -25.91
CA GLU A 31 -15.31 34.80 -24.65
C GLU A 31 -15.16 33.30 -24.93
N GLU A 32 -14.35 32.63 -24.10
CA GLU A 32 -13.96 31.24 -24.31
C GLU A 32 -14.94 30.31 -23.58
N GLU A 33 -15.87 29.72 -24.33
CA GLU A 33 -16.88 28.79 -23.80
C GLU A 33 -16.22 27.51 -23.28
N VAL A 34 -16.11 27.38 -21.96
CA VAL A 34 -15.54 26.20 -21.30
C VAL A 34 -16.49 25.00 -21.46
N ARG A 35 -16.18 24.14 -22.43
CA ARG A 35 -16.84 22.84 -22.58
C ARG A 35 -16.44 21.89 -21.44
N ASP A 36 -17.36 21.68 -20.51
CA ASP A 36 -17.21 20.67 -19.47
C ASP A 36 -17.24 19.26 -20.09
N VAL A 37 -16.13 18.53 -19.94
CA VAL A 37 -16.01 17.15 -20.41
C VAL A 37 -16.52 16.23 -19.31
N GLY A 38 -17.73 15.71 -19.51
CA GLY A 38 -18.43 14.89 -18.53
C GLY A 38 -17.62 13.68 -18.04
N ALA A 39 -17.59 13.48 -16.73
CA ALA A 39 -17.11 12.27 -16.07
C ALA A 39 -18.28 11.62 -15.32
N GLY A 40 -18.75 10.48 -15.84
CA GLY A 40 -19.86 9.74 -15.24
C GLY A 40 -19.47 9.04 -13.93
N GLY A 41 -20.43 8.97 -13.01
CA GLY A 41 -20.37 8.24 -11.76
C GLY A 41 -21.74 8.26 -11.09
N ASP A 42 -22.31 7.09 -10.85
CA ASP A 42 -23.74 6.89 -10.56
C ASP A 42 -24.29 7.75 -9.40
N ALA A 43 -25.23 8.65 -9.73
CA ALA A 43 -26.20 9.17 -8.78
C ALA A 43 -27.43 8.23 -8.75
N PRO A 44 -28.13 8.08 -7.61
CA PRO A 44 -29.31 7.23 -7.55
C PRO A 44 -30.41 7.78 -8.46
N VAL A 45 -30.98 6.90 -9.30
CA VAL A 45 -32.17 7.20 -10.09
C VAL A 45 -33.30 7.58 -9.13
N ARG A 46 -33.78 8.82 -9.26
CA ARG A 46 -35.05 9.26 -8.66
C ARG A 46 -36.14 9.24 -9.72
N ASP A 47 -37.36 9.01 -9.26
CA ASP A 47 -38.46 8.53 -10.09
C ASP A 47 -38.75 9.39 -11.34
N THR A 48 -39.07 8.69 -12.43
CA THR A 48 -39.60 9.29 -13.65
C THR A 48 -41.06 9.70 -13.42
N ASP A 49 -41.28 10.94 -13.02
CA ASP A 49 -42.53 11.62 -13.33
C ASP A 49 -42.51 12.11 -14.78
N LYS A 50 -43.70 12.12 -15.39
CA LYS A 50 -43.89 12.34 -16.83
C LYS A 50 -44.05 13.81 -17.20
N ASP A 51 -43.77 14.06 -18.47
CA ASP A 51 -44.24 15.17 -19.30
C ASP A 51 -43.71 16.59 -18.99
N GLY A 52 -43.59 17.40 -20.04
CA GLY A 52 -43.24 18.82 -19.93
C GLY A 52 -42.42 19.34 -21.12
N ASP A 53 -43.12 19.84 -22.15
CA ASP A 53 -42.53 20.80 -23.10
C ASP A 53 -41.93 22.01 -22.34
N VAL A 54 -40.94 22.67 -22.95
CA VAL A 54 -40.44 23.95 -22.44
C VAL A 54 -41.44 25.04 -22.80
N ASP A 55 -42.50 25.15 -22.00
CA ASP A 55 -43.52 26.19 -22.16
C ASP A 55 -42.93 27.56 -21.78
N VAL A 56 -42.57 28.34 -22.79
CA VAL A 56 -42.10 29.73 -22.66
C VAL A 56 -43.30 30.65 -22.43
N GLY A 57 -44.01 30.40 -21.32
CA GLY A 57 -45.32 30.98 -21.03
C GLY A 57 -45.63 31.21 -19.55
N SER A 58 -44.70 30.90 -18.63
CA SER A 58 -44.93 31.12 -17.19
C SER A 58 -44.73 32.58 -16.79
N GLY A 59 -45.70 33.14 -16.07
CA GLY A 59 -45.65 34.51 -15.57
C GLY A 59 -44.54 34.69 -14.54
N HIS A 60 -44.20 35.96 -14.24
CA HIS A 60 -43.08 36.36 -13.37
C HIS A 60 -43.05 35.70 -11.97
N TRP A 61 -44.17 35.11 -11.54
CA TRP A 61 -44.42 34.49 -10.24
C TRP A 61 -43.96 33.02 -10.11
N ASP A 62 -43.77 32.28 -11.20
CA ASP A 62 -43.39 30.85 -11.15
C ASP A 62 -41.88 30.58 -11.22
N LEU A 63 -41.06 31.64 -11.29
CA LEU A 63 -39.60 31.58 -11.33
C LEU A 63 -38.97 31.30 -9.94
N ARG A 64 -39.31 30.18 -9.31
CA ARG A 64 -38.76 29.80 -7.99
C ARG A 64 -37.30 29.39 -8.08
N CYS A 65 -36.40 30.29 -7.65
CA CYS A 65 -34.95 30.04 -7.59
C CYS A 65 -34.50 29.23 -6.35
N HIS A 66 -35.33 29.15 -5.30
CA HIS A 66 -35.02 28.41 -4.08
C HIS A 66 -35.63 27.00 -4.08
N ARG A 67 -34.87 26.03 -3.58
CA ARG A 67 -35.24 24.61 -3.47
C ARG A 67 -34.99 24.11 -2.05
N LEU A 68 -35.79 23.15 -1.58
CA LEU A 68 -35.51 22.44 -0.34
C LEU A 68 -34.26 21.55 -0.57
N GLN A 69 -33.17 21.91 0.10
CA GLN A 69 -31.87 21.23 -0.03
C GLN A 69 -31.09 21.40 1.27
N ASP A 70 -30.33 20.37 1.65
CA ASP A 70 -29.43 20.44 2.80
C ASP A 70 -28.12 21.15 2.46
N SER A 71 -27.50 21.76 3.47
CA SER A 71 -26.14 22.31 3.36
C SER A 71 -25.12 21.20 3.08
N LEU A 72 -24.11 21.46 2.25
CA LEU A 72 -23.15 20.43 1.78
C LEU A 72 -22.32 19.76 2.90
N PHE A 73 -22.27 20.31 4.11
CA PHE A 73 -21.63 19.67 5.27
C PHE A 73 -22.63 19.12 6.30
N SER A 74 -23.93 19.19 6.04
CA SER A 74 -24.94 18.46 6.81
C SER A 74 -24.74 16.95 6.61
N SER A 75 -24.90 16.17 7.68
CA SER A 75 -24.67 14.71 7.64
C SER A 75 -25.58 14.01 6.62
N ASP A 76 -26.79 14.53 6.41
CA ASP A 76 -27.80 13.95 5.52
C ASP A 76 -27.65 14.38 4.04
N SER A 77 -26.73 15.31 3.74
CA SER A 77 -26.52 15.84 2.38
C SER A 77 -25.90 14.83 1.38
N GLY A 78 -25.29 13.76 1.88
CA GLY A 78 -24.59 12.75 1.07
C GLY A 78 -23.32 13.25 0.37
N PHE A 79 -22.86 14.48 0.62
CA PHE A 79 -21.71 15.06 -0.08
C PHE A 79 -20.38 14.41 0.33
N SER A 80 -19.62 13.93 -0.66
CA SER A 80 -18.39 13.15 -0.47
C SER A 80 -17.16 13.71 -1.19
N ASN A 81 -17.27 14.80 -1.97
CA ASN A 81 -16.19 15.29 -2.81
C ASN A 81 -15.29 16.32 -2.12
N TYR A 82 -14.45 15.85 -1.18
CA TYR A 82 -13.52 16.68 -0.40
C TYR A 82 -12.17 16.95 -1.08
N ARG A 83 -12.06 16.77 -2.41
CA ARG A 83 -10.79 16.88 -3.15
C ARG A 83 -10.13 18.27 -3.02
N GLY A 84 -10.94 19.33 -2.90
CA GLY A 84 -10.45 20.69 -2.65
C GLY A 84 -9.72 20.83 -1.30
N ILE A 85 -10.22 20.18 -0.24
CA ILE A 85 -9.59 20.19 1.09
C ILE A 85 -8.24 19.46 1.04
N LEU A 86 -8.15 18.31 0.36
CA LEU A 86 -6.89 17.61 0.20
C LEU A 86 -5.84 18.46 -0.55
N ASN A 87 -6.25 19.16 -1.61
CA ASN A 87 -5.37 20.10 -2.32
C ASN A 87 -4.92 21.25 -1.41
N TRP A 88 -5.82 21.82 -0.61
CA TRP A 88 -5.51 22.88 0.36
C TRP A 88 -4.51 22.40 1.42
N CYS A 89 -4.69 21.20 1.99
CA CYS A 89 -3.73 20.61 2.92
C CYS A 89 -2.33 20.47 2.29
N VAL A 90 -2.24 20.03 1.03
CA VAL A 90 -0.95 19.95 0.31
C VAL A 90 -0.33 21.34 0.11
N VAL A 91 -1.11 22.35 -0.28
CA VAL A 91 -0.63 23.72 -0.45
C VAL A 91 -0.12 24.30 0.87
N MET A 92 -0.89 24.17 1.96
CA MET A 92 -0.49 24.64 3.29
C MET A 92 0.76 23.93 3.80
N LEU A 93 0.88 22.62 3.57
CA LEU A 93 2.05 21.83 3.96
C LEU A 93 3.31 22.26 3.21
N ILE A 94 3.19 22.53 1.90
CA ILE A 94 4.27 23.07 1.09
C ILE A 94 4.63 24.47 1.57
N LEU A 95 3.68 25.41 1.69
CA LEU A 95 3.99 26.80 2.06
C LEU A 95 4.65 26.93 3.44
N SER A 96 4.20 26.15 4.42
CA SER A 96 4.77 26.15 5.78
C SER A 96 6.17 25.55 5.87
N ASN A 97 6.48 24.52 5.06
CA ASN A 97 7.74 23.76 5.18
C ASN A 97 8.73 23.98 4.02
N ALA A 98 8.32 24.58 2.90
CA ALA A 98 9.18 24.79 1.74
C ALA A 98 10.41 25.62 2.07
N ARG A 99 10.27 26.65 2.92
CA ARG A 99 11.41 27.43 3.40
C ARG A 99 12.42 26.56 4.14
N LEU A 100 11.97 25.77 5.13
CA LEU A 100 12.86 24.89 5.91
C LEU A 100 13.49 23.79 5.05
N PHE A 101 12.72 23.21 4.11
CA PHE A 101 13.22 22.23 3.15
C PHE A 101 14.29 22.81 2.23
N LEU A 102 14.07 24.00 1.68
CA LEU A 102 15.03 24.70 0.83
C LEU A 102 16.26 25.16 1.62
N GLU A 103 16.09 25.70 2.83
CA GLU A 103 17.21 26.07 3.71
C GLU A 103 18.07 24.84 4.05
N ASN A 104 17.46 23.70 4.37
CA ASN A 104 18.20 22.45 4.59
C ASN A 104 18.93 21.99 3.32
N LEU A 105 18.26 22.01 2.16
CA LEU A 105 18.85 21.59 0.88
C LEU A 105 19.97 22.52 0.40
N ILE A 106 19.91 23.83 0.70
CA ILE A 106 20.94 24.81 0.37
C ILE A 106 22.09 24.75 1.38
N LYS A 107 21.79 24.72 2.68
CA LYS A 107 22.81 24.78 3.76
C LYS A 107 23.62 23.50 3.88
N TYR A 108 22.96 22.34 3.71
CA TYR A 108 23.59 21.04 3.89
C TYR A 108 23.81 20.30 2.56
N GLY A 109 23.20 20.74 1.45
CA GLY A 109 23.26 20.04 0.19
C GLY A 109 22.60 18.66 0.25
N ILE A 110 22.99 17.78 -0.68
CA ILE A 110 22.77 16.34 -0.53
C ILE A 110 23.96 15.81 0.29
N LEU A 111 23.83 15.80 1.62
CA LEU A 111 24.85 15.31 2.57
C LEU A 111 25.29 13.84 2.34
N VAL A 112 24.49 13.07 1.61
CA VAL A 112 24.73 11.65 1.35
C VAL A 112 25.43 11.53 0.00
N ASP A 113 26.75 11.31 0.00
CA ASP A 113 27.47 10.82 -1.17
C ASP A 113 27.17 9.31 -1.33
N PRO A 114 26.37 8.89 -2.33
CA PRO A 114 26.02 7.48 -2.49
C PRO A 114 27.21 6.62 -2.91
N ILE A 115 28.19 7.21 -3.60
CA ILE A 115 29.40 6.53 -4.07
C ILE A 115 30.33 6.29 -2.87
N GLN A 116 30.50 7.28 -2.00
CA GLN A 116 31.26 7.13 -0.77
C GLN A 116 30.63 6.11 0.18
N VAL A 117 29.29 6.11 0.34
CA VAL A 117 28.58 5.11 1.16
C VAL A 117 28.79 3.69 0.63
N VAL A 118 28.69 3.48 -0.70
CA VAL A 118 28.98 2.17 -1.32
C VAL A 118 30.45 1.79 -1.16
N SER A 119 31.38 2.74 -1.33
CA SER A 119 32.82 2.50 -1.14
C SER A 119 33.16 2.15 0.32
N LEU A 120 32.51 2.79 1.28
CA LEU A 120 32.70 2.51 2.71
C LEU A 120 32.17 1.11 3.06
N PHE A 121 31.00 0.75 2.54
CA PHE A 121 30.42 -0.58 2.69
C PHE A 121 31.30 -1.69 2.07
N LEU A 122 31.88 -1.44 0.89
CA LEU A 122 32.79 -2.40 0.25
C LEU A 122 34.14 -2.50 0.97
N LYS A 123 34.56 -1.46 1.71
CA LYS A 123 35.81 -1.44 2.49
C LYS A 123 35.69 -2.24 3.79
N ASP A 124 34.57 -2.13 4.49
CA ASP A 124 34.24 -2.95 5.67
C ASP A 124 32.74 -3.28 5.70
N PRO A 125 32.32 -4.41 5.10
CA PRO A 125 30.92 -4.82 5.08
C PRO A 125 30.41 -5.24 6.46
N TYR A 126 31.29 -5.74 7.35
CA TYR A 126 30.91 -6.22 8.68
C TYR A 126 30.51 -5.07 9.62
N SER A 127 31.01 -3.86 9.38
CA SER A 127 30.55 -2.65 10.07
C SER A 127 29.09 -2.26 9.75
N TRP A 128 28.48 -2.78 8.68
CA TRP A 128 27.09 -2.51 8.28
C TRP A 128 26.22 -3.78 8.27
N PRO A 129 25.99 -4.45 9.43
CA PRO A 129 25.35 -5.75 9.50
C PRO A 129 23.92 -5.76 8.92
N ALA A 130 23.19 -4.64 9.01
CA ALA A 130 21.85 -4.50 8.43
C ALA A 130 21.83 -4.63 6.89
N LEU A 131 22.83 -4.08 6.19
CA LEU A 131 22.92 -4.18 4.73
C LEU A 131 23.39 -5.58 4.32
N CYS A 132 24.33 -6.17 5.06
CA CYS A 132 24.70 -7.58 4.90
C CYS A 132 23.50 -8.52 5.06
N LEU A 133 22.64 -8.32 6.07
CA LEU A 133 21.40 -9.08 6.22
C LEU A 133 20.51 -8.98 4.97
N VAL A 134 20.30 -7.79 4.41
CA VAL A 134 19.49 -7.61 3.19
C VAL A 134 20.09 -8.35 1.99
N ILE A 135 21.42 -8.41 1.86
CA ILE A 135 22.09 -9.21 0.83
C ILE A 135 21.91 -10.71 1.08
N VAL A 136 22.09 -11.17 2.31
CA VAL A 136 21.91 -12.58 2.72
C VAL A 136 20.47 -13.06 2.51
N ALA A 137 19.47 -12.16 2.50
CA ALA A 137 18.07 -12.48 2.20
C ALA A 137 17.89 -13.20 0.83
N ASN A 138 18.77 -12.93 -0.14
CA ASN A 138 18.79 -13.61 -1.44
C ASN A 138 19.00 -15.12 -1.33
N ILE A 139 19.77 -15.60 -0.35
CA ILE A 139 20.04 -17.03 -0.16
C ILE A 139 18.73 -17.80 0.06
N PHE A 140 17.85 -17.27 0.91
CA PHE A 140 16.55 -17.88 1.21
C PHE A 140 15.57 -17.84 0.03
N ALA A 141 15.65 -16.79 -0.80
CA ALA A 141 14.87 -16.66 -2.04
C ALA A 141 15.32 -17.68 -3.09
N VAL A 142 16.64 -17.82 -3.29
CA VAL A 142 17.22 -18.83 -4.20
C VAL A 142 16.96 -20.24 -3.68
N ALA A 143 17.04 -20.48 -2.37
CA ALA A 143 16.72 -21.78 -1.77
C ALA A 143 15.27 -22.20 -2.06
N ALA A 144 14.29 -21.32 -1.81
CA ALA A 144 12.89 -21.59 -2.14
C ALA A 144 12.67 -21.89 -3.64
N PHE A 145 13.34 -21.14 -4.52
CA PHE A 145 13.30 -21.37 -5.96
C PHE A 145 13.88 -22.72 -6.38
N GLN A 146 15.00 -23.15 -5.78
CA GLN A 146 15.61 -24.44 -6.10
C GLN A 146 14.77 -25.63 -5.61
N VAL A 147 14.08 -25.49 -4.47
CA VAL A 147 13.11 -26.51 -4.00
C VAL A 147 11.94 -26.61 -4.99
N GLU A 148 11.35 -25.49 -5.40
CA GLU A 148 10.27 -25.47 -6.40
C GLU A 148 10.70 -26.05 -7.76
N LYS A 149 11.91 -25.73 -8.23
CA LYS A 149 12.46 -26.30 -9.47
C LYS A 149 12.66 -27.81 -9.39
N ARG A 150 13.12 -28.34 -8.25
CA ARG A 150 13.28 -29.79 -8.03
C ARG A 150 11.93 -30.51 -7.92
N LEU A 151 10.94 -29.90 -7.27
CA LEU A 151 9.55 -30.40 -7.22
C LEU A 151 8.92 -30.43 -8.62
N ALA A 152 9.15 -29.41 -9.45
CA ALA A 152 8.60 -29.32 -10.81
C ALA A 152 9.05 -30.44 -11.76
N VAL A 153 10.26 -30.95 -11.56
CA VAL A 153 10.86 -32.06 -12.33
C VAL A 153 10.54 -33.42 -11.70
N GLY A 154 9.96 -33.46 -10.48
CA GLY A 154 9.69 -34.70 -9.75
C GLY A 154 10.90 -35.30 -9.02
N ALA A 155 11.98 -34.53 -8.85
CA ALA A 155 13.19 -34.96 -8.14
C ALA A 155 13.05 -34.90 -6.60
N LEU A 156 11.96 -34.31 -6.09
CA LEU A 156 11.59 -34.29 -4.68
C LEU A 156 10.13 -34.71 -4.53
N THR A 157 9.79 -35.36 -3.42
CA THR A 157 8.40 -35.64 -3.03
C THR A 157 7.76 -34.36 -2.44
N GLU A 158 6.43 -34.22 -2.55
CA GLU A 158 5.72 -33.06 -2.00
C GLU A 158 5.89 -32.94 -0.47
N GLN A 159 6.03 -34.05 0.25
CA GLN A 159 6.32 -34.04 1.69
C GLN A 159 7.71 -33.47 1.99
N ALA A 160 8.75 -33.91 1.28
CA ALA A 160 10.10 -33.37 1.41
C ALA A 160 10.16 -31.90 1.00
N GLY A 161 9.45 -31.52 -0.07
CA GLY A 161 9.28 -30.13 -0.49
C GLY A 161 8.64 -29.26 0.58
N LEU A 162 7.52 -29.71 1.16
CA LEU A 162 6.83 -29.02 2.24
C LEU A 162 7.73 -28.81 3.46
N LEU A 163 8.49 -29.85 3.85
CA LEU A 163 9.45 -29.76 4.96
C LEU A 163 10.55 -28.73 4.67
N LEU A 164 11.18 -28.79 3.50
CA LEU A 164 12.24 -27.85 3.09
C LEU A 164 11.73 -26.41 3.02
N HIS A 165 10.53 -26.20 2.50
CA HIS A 165 9.90 -24.87 2.53
C HIS A 165 9.56 -24.41 3.95
N GLY A 166 9.08 -25.30 4.82
CA GLY A 166 8.80 -25.01 6.23
C GLY A 166 10.05 -24.58 6.99
N VAL A 167 11.15 -25.34 6.83
CA VAL A 167 12.47 -24.99 7.41
C VAL A 167 12.95 -23.64 6.87
N ASN A 168 12.97 -23.44 5.54
CA ASN A 168 13.42 -22.18 4.94
C ASN A 168 12.59 -20.97 5.44
N LEU A 169 11.26 -21.10 5.51
CA LEU A 169 10.37 -20.05 6.02
C LEU A 169 10.57 -19.77 7.51
N ALA A 170 10.82 -20.80 8.34
CA ALA A 170 11.15 -20.62 9.74
C ALA A 170 12.51 -19.90 9.91
N THR A 171 13.53 -20.31 9.16
CA THR A 171 14.85 -19.66 9.22
C THR A 171 14.81 -18.20 8.76
N ILE A 172 13.97 -17.84 7.77
CA ILE A 172 13.77 -16.43 7.37
C ILE A 172 13.29 -15.54 8.53
N LEU A 173 12.55 -16.08 9.51
CA LEU A 173 12.14 -15.31 10.68
C LEU A 173 13.17 -15.41 11.82
N CYS A 174 13.68 -16.59 12.11
CA CYS A 174 14.58 -16.78 13.25
C CYS A 174 15.99 -16.22 13.04
N PHE A 175 16.54 -16.31 11.82
CA PHE A 175 17.91 -15.87 11.51
C PHE A 175 18.12 -14.36 11.69
N PRO A 176 17.38 -13.47 11.00
CA PRO A 176 17.62 -12.03 11.13
C PRO A 176 17.25 -11.51 12.52
N ALA A 177 16.27 -12.14 13.21
CA ALA A 177 15.93 -11.85 14.59
C ALA A 177 17.10 -12.14 15.55
N ALA A 178 17.71 -13.33 15.43
CA ALA A 178 18.88 -13.69 16.23
C ALA A 178 20.06 -12.76 15.94
N VAL A 179 20.36 -12.47 14.67
CA VAL A 179 21.45 -11.56 14.29
C VAL A 179 21.21 -10.14 14.81
N ALA A 180 19.99 -9.61 14.69
CA ALA A 180 19.63 -8.29 15.20
C ALA A 180 19.69 -8.18 16.74
N PHE A 181 19.33 -9.25 17.44
CA PHE A 181 19.36 -9.29 18.90
C PHE A 181 20.79 -9.45 19.44
N LEU A 182 21.61 -10.28 18.80
CA LEU A 182 22.95 -10.65 19.27
C LEU A 182 24.08 -9.70 18.83
N LEU A 183 23.99 -9.07 17.66
CA LEU A 183 25.01 -8.12 17.21
C LEU A 183 24.78 -6.73 17.82
N GLU A 184 25.65 -6.28 18.71
CA GLU A 184 25.57 -4.94 19.31
C GLU A 184 25.82 -3.79 18.33
N SER A 185 26.54 -4.04 17.23
CA SER A 185 26.85 -3.04 16.20
C SER A 185 25.66 -2.66 15.30
N ILE A 186 24.53 -3.38 15.36
CA ILE A 186 23.37 -3.06 14.52
C ILE A 186 22.57 -1.89 15.11
N THR A 187 22.34 -0.84 14.32
CA THR A 187 21.47 0.26 14.74
C THR A 187 20.01 -0.18 14.77
N PRO A 188 19.16 0.35 15.68
CA PRO A 188 17.75 -0.04 15.75
C PRO A 188 16.99 0.21 14.44
N VAL A 189 17.27 1.33 13.77
CA VAL A 189 16.64 1.65 12.48
C VAL A 189 17.10 0.68 11.38
N GLY A 190 18.39 0.34 11.32
CA GLY A 190 18.91 -0.67 10.40
C GLY A 190 18.29 -2.05 10.67
N SER A 191 18.11 -2.39 11.95
CA SER A 191 17.46 -3.62 12.39
C SER A 191 15.97 -3.67 11.99
N VAL A 192 15.17 -2.61 12.25
CA VAL A 192 13.77 -2.52 11.78
C VAL A 192 13.69 -2.72 10.26
N LEU A 193 14.56 -2.06 9.49
CA LEU A 193 14.57 -2.18 8.03
C LEU A 193 14.92 -3.61 7.57
N ALA A 194 15.93 -4.23 8.17
CA ALA A 194 16.29 -5.62 7.87
C ALA A 194 15.15 -6.59 8.23
N LEU A 195 14.59 -6.51 9.44
CA LEU A 195 13.47 -7.36 9.86
C LEU A 195 12.25 -7.17 8.95
N MET A 196 11.95 -5.94 8.52
CA MET A 196 10.87 -5.64 7.59
C MET A 196 11.09 -6.30 6.21
N VAL A 197 12.31 -6.24 5.67
CA VAL A 197 12.66 -6.93 4.41
C VAL A 197 12.47 -8.45 4.54
N TYR A 198 12.92 -9.05 5.63
CA TYR A 198 12.75 -10.49 5.88
C TYR A 198 11.28 -10.88 6.10
N THR A 199 10.48 -10.06 6.79
CA THR A 199 9.04 -10.27 6.92
C THR A 199 8.34 -10.21 5.56
N ILE A 200 8.67 -9.21 4.71
CA ILE A 200 8.14 -9.13 3.34
C ILE A 200 8.55 -10.35 2.51
N LEU A 201 9.81 -10.78 2.62
CA LEU A 201 10.32 -11.98 1.95
C LEU A 201 9.59 -13.26 2.41
N PHE A 202 9.37 -13.44 3.71
CA PHE A 202 8.61 -14.54 4.27
C PHE A 202 7.20 -14.62 3.66
N LEU A 203 6.45 -13.51 3.69
CA LEU A 203 5.08 -13.47 3.15
C LEU A 203 5.06 -13.76 1.64
N LYS A 204 6.01 -13.19 0.89
CA LYS A 204 6.18 -13.45 -0.55
C LYS A 204 6.48 -14.91 -0.83
N LEU A 205 7.48 -15.52 -0.18
CA LEU A 205 7.89 -16.91 -0.43
C LEU A 205 6.83 -17.91 0.05
N PHE A 206 6.06 -17.59 1.10
CA PHE A 206 4.88 -18.36 1.49
C PHE A 206 3.85 -18.40 0.35
N SER A 207 3.56 -17.24 -0.26
CA SER A 207 2.64 -17.14 -1.40
C SER A 207 3.18 -17.84 -2.66
N TYR A 208 4.50 -17.73 -2.91
CA TYR A 208 5.19 -18.42 -3.99
C TYR A 208 5.04 -19.95 -3.87
N ARG A 209 5.25 -20.51 -2.68
CA ARG A 209 5.03 -21.94 -2.38
C ARG A 209 3.59 -22.36 -2.65
N ASP A 210 2.63 -21.65 -2.04
CA ASP A 210 1.20 -21.96 -2.15
C ASP A 210 0.74 -22.00 -3.61
N VAL A 211 1.12 -21.00 -4.41
CA VAL A 211 0.62 -20.86 -5.78
C VAL A 211 1.28 -21.86 -6.74
N ASN A 212 2.58 -22.15 -6.58
CA ASN A 212 3.24 -23.20 -7.37
C ASN A 212 2.71 -24.59 -7.00
N LEU A 213 2.42 -24.87 -5.73
CA LEU A 213 1.75 -26.09 -5.29
C LEU A 213 0.36 -26.23 -5.96
N TRP A 214 -0.49 -25.21 -5.92
CA TRP A 214 -1.81 -25.25 -6.57
C TRP A 214 -1.69 -25.45 -8.09
N CYS A 215 -0.65 -24.92 -8.72
CA CYS A 215 -0.35 -25.15 -10.13
C CYS A 215 0.09 -26.60 -10.41
N ARG A 216 0.91 -27.22 -9.56
CA ARG A 216 1.27 -28.64 -9.64
C ARG A 216 0.06 -29.55 -9.48
N GLU A 217 -0.75 -29.33 -8.44
CA GLU A 217 -1.98 -30.09 -8.18
C GLU A 217 -2.94 -30.03 -9.37
N ARG A 218 -3.16 -28.84 -9.94
CA ARG A 218 -3.98 -28.67 -11.15
C ARG A 218 -3.41 -29.41 -12.36
N ARG A 219 -2.09 -29.37 -12.57
CA ARG A 219 -1.43 -30.08 -13.68
C ARG A 219 -1.49 -31.60 -13.50
N ALA A 220 -1.32 -32.12 -12.29
CA ALA A 220 -1.48 -33.53 -11.97
C ALA A 220 -2.92 -34.01 -12.21
N GLY A 221 -3.92 -33.27 -11.70
CA GLY A 221 -5.34 -33.55 -11.93
C GLY A 221 -5.75 -33.48 -13.41
N ALA A 222 -5.19 -32.52 -14.17
CA ALA A 222 -5.42 -32.42 -15.61
C ALA A 222 -4.82 -33.62 -16.38
N LYS A 223 -3.60 -34.06 -16.03
CA LYS A 223 -2.99 -35.28 -16.60
C LYS A 223 -3.82 -36.53 -16.30
N ALA A 224 -4.28 -36.70 -15.05
CA ALA A 224 -5.13 -37.83 -14.67
C ALA A 224 -6.45 -37.86 -15.46
N LYS A 225 -7.12 -36.70 -15.61
CA LYS A 225 -8.33 -36.58 -16.45
C LYS A 225 -8.06 -36.85 -17.93
N ALA A 226 -6.93 -36.38 -18.48
CA ALA A 226 -6.57 -36.63 -19.87
C ALA A 226 -6.28 -38.13 -20.15
N ALA A 227 -5.64 -38.82 -19.20
CA ALA A 227 -5.40 -40.26 -19.27
C ALA A 227 -6.72 -41.06 -19.27
N LEU A 228 -7.68 -40.69 -18.41
CA LEU A 228 -9.02 -41.28 -18.35
C LEU A 228 -9.86 -40.99 -19.62
N ALA A 229 -9.67 -39.84 -20.25
CA ALA A 229 -10.50 -39.38 -21.38
C ALA A 229 -9.99 -39.81 -22.76
N GLY A 230 -8.82 -40.47 -22.87
CA GLY A 230 -8.22 -40.94 -24.13
C GLY A 230 -7.87 -39.86 -25.18
N LYS A 231 -8.16 -38.58 -24.90
CA LYS A 231 -8.00 -37.47 -25.85
C LYS A 231 -6.65 -36.77 -25.68
N LYS A 232 -5.82 -36.80 -26.73
CA LYS A 232 -4.77 -35.80 -26.92
C LYS A 232 -5.43 -34.43 -27.11
N ALA A 233 -5.06 -33.46 -26.29
CA ALA A 233 -5.60 -32.10 -26.39
C ALA A 233 -5.03 -31.38 -27.62
N ASN A 234 -5.89 -30.95 -28.55
CA ASN A 234 -5.49 -30.06 -29.64
C ASN A 234 -5.13 -28.68 -29.07
N GLY A 235 -3.93 -28.21 -29.38
CA GLY A 235 -3.43 -26.91 -28.95
C GLY A 235 -4.06 -25.76 -29.74
N GLY A 236 -5.15 -25.18 -29.22
CA GLY A 236 -5.61 -23.87 -29.66
C GLY A 236 -4.62 -22.79 -29.23
N ALA A 237 -4.16 -21.96 -30.18
CA ALA A 237 -3.20 -20.89 -29.91
C ALA A 237 -3.83 -19.72 -29.14
N ALA A 238 -3.96 -19.88 -27.82
CA ALA A 238 -4.32 -18.81 -26.90
C ALA A 238 -3.11 -17.90 -26.60
N GLN A 239 -3.39 -16.68 -26.13
CA GLN A 239 -2.41 -15.62 -25.87
C GLN A 239 -1.18 -16.09 -25.06
N ARG A 240 -0.05 -15.44 -25.34
CA ARG A 240 1.33 -15.64 -24.83
C ARG A 240 1.48 -15.45 -23.31
N THR A 241 0.66 -16.15 -22.53
CA THR A 241 0.62 -16.15 -21.07
C THR A 241 1.53 -17.25 -20.54
N VAL A 242 2.25 -16.98 -19.45
CA VAL A 242 3.19 -17.92 -18.85
C VAL A 242 2.41 -19.04 -18.16
N SER A 243 2.73 -20.29 -18.51
CA SER A 243 2.12 -21.50 -17.97
C SER A 243 3.04 -22.17 -16.95
N TYR A 244 2.53 -23.09 -16.13
CA TYR A 244 3.39 -23.90 -15.25
C TYR A 244 3.93 -25.12 -16.02
N PRO A 245 5.26 -25.33 -16.12
CA PRO A 245 6.30 -24.88 -15.20
C PRO A 245 7.17 -23.71 -15.71
N ASP A 246 6.80 -23.08 -16.83
CA ASP A 246 7.59 -22.07 -17.53
C ASP A 246 7.82 -20.79 -16.70
N ASN A 247 7.01 -20.59 -15.65
CA ASN A 247 7.15 -19.52 -14.66
C ASN A 247 8.32 -19.69 -13.68
N LEU A 248 8.99 -20.86 -13.68
CA LEU A 248 10.11 -21.16 -12.78
C LEU A 248 11.43 -20.62 -13.36
N THR A 249 11.47 -19.31 -13.59
CA THR A 249 12.69 -18.57 -13.97
C THR A 249 13.16 -17.66 -12.85
N TYR A 250 14.47 -17.42 -12.77
CA TYR A 250 15.04 -16.41 -11.87
C TYR A 250 14.50 -15.01 -12.15
N ARG A 251 14.19 -14.69 -13.41
CA ARG A 251 13.64 -13.40 -13.82
C ARG A 251 12.27 -13.17 -13.20
N ASP A 252 11.40 -14.17 -13.23
CA ASP A 252 10.03 -14.06 -12.68
C ASP A 252 10.03 -14.08 -11.15
N LEU A 253 10.94 -14.86 -10.55
CA LEU A 253 11.20 -14.81 -9.11
C LEU A 253 11.61 -13.39 -8.67
N TYR A 254 12.71 -12.86 -9.20
CA TYR A 254 13.19 -11.53 -8.80
C TYR A 254 12.21 -10.41 -9.16
N TYR A 255 11.49 -10.54 -10.28
CA TYR A 255 10.38 -9.65 -10.59
C TYR A 255 9.34 -9.63 -9.48
N PHE A 256 8.89 -10.80 -9.01
CA PHE A 256 7.95 -10.90 -7.90
C PHE A 256 8.52 -10.39 -6.58
N LEU A 257 9.81 -10.65 -6.28
CA LEU A 257 10.45 -10.17 -5.05
C LEU A 257 10.40 -8.63 -4.96
N PHE A 258 10.68 -7.92 -6.06
CA PHE A 258 10.62 -6.45 -6.11
C PHE A 258 9.23 -5.87 -6.42
N ALA A 259 8.29 -6.65 -6.95
CA ALA A 259 6.92 -6.16 -7.19
C ALA A 259 6.23 -5.75 -5.86
N PRO A 260 5.46 -4.64 -5.83
CA PRO A 260 4.82 -4.13 -4.62
C PRO A 260 3.53 -4.89 -4.25
N THR A 261 3.60 -6.22 -4.24
CA THR A 261 2.53 -7.14 -3.84
C THR A 261 3.11 -8.32 -3.05
N LEU A 262 2.33 -8.87 -2.13
CA LEU A 262 2.71 -10.05 -1.34
C LEU A 262 2.12 -11.35 -1.92
N CYS A 263 1.15 -11.25 -2.82
CA CYS A 263 0.53 -12.40 -3.48
C CYS A 263 1.27 -12.71 -4.79
N TYR A 264 1.84 -13.92 -4.91
CA TYR A 264 2.43 -14.41 -6.16
C TYR A 264 1.34 -14.77 -7.17
N GLU A 265 1.54 -14.40 -8.43
CA GLU A 265 0.75 -14.84 -9.58
C GLU A 265 1.67 -15.04 -10.78
N LEU A 266 1.32 -15.97 -11.67
CA LEU A 266 2.16 -16.31 -12.84
C LEU A 266 2.23 -15.15 -13.84
N ASN A 267 1.13 -14.39 -13.99
CA ASN A 267 0.98 -13.35 -15.00
C ASN A 267 0.46 -12.06 -14.34
N PHE A 268 1.36 -11.23 -13.83
CA PHE A 268 1.00 -9.94 -13.23
C PHE A 268 0.53 -8.92 -14.27
N PRO A 269 -0.50 -8.09 -13.99
CA PRO A 269 -0.85 -6.94 -14.81
C PRO A 269 0.35 -6.01 -15.02
N ARG A 270 0.54 -5.52 -16.25
CA ARG A 270 1.68 -4.65 -16.63
C ARG A 270 1.22 -3.28 -17.11
N SER A 271 1.94 -2.24 -16.70
CA SER A 271 1.87 -0.90 -17.30
C SER A 271 2.60 -0.91 -18.65
N PRO A 272 2.08 -0.28 -19.72
CA PRO A 272 2.70 -0.35 -21.05
C PRO A 272 4.02 0.43 -21.19
N ARG A 273 4.27 1.41 -20.31
CA ARG A 273 5.49 2.23 -20.30
C ARG A 273 5.76 2.85 -18.93
N ILE A 274 7.00 3.26 -18.68
CA ILE A 274 7.40 4.03 -17.49
C ILE A 274 7.14 5.53 -17.73
N ARG A 275 6.19 6.09 -16.99
CA ARG A 275 5.78 7.51 -17.05
C ARG A 275 6.74 8.38 -16.23
N LYS A 276 7.83 8.83 -16.86
CA LYS A 276 8.91 9.59 -16.20
C LYS A 276 8.43 10.79 -15.36
N ARG A 277 7.45 11.58 -15.83
CA ARG A 277 6.86 12.70 -15.06
C ARG A 277 6.14 12.25 -13.77
N PHE A 278 5.48 11.09 -13.80
CA PHE A 278 4.83 10.51 -12.62
C PHE A 278 5.90 10.02 -11.64
N LEU A 279 6.90 9.27 -12.12
CA LEU A 279 8.01 8.78 -11.29
C LEU A 279 8.76 9.94 -10.61
N LEU A 280 9.13 10.99 -11.35
CA LEU A 280 9.80 12.17 -10.78
C LEU A 280 8.96 12.82 -9.68
N ARG A 281 7.65 12.99 -9.89
CA ARG A 281 6.74 13.52 -8.87
C ARG A 281 6.75 12.66 -7.60
N ARG A 282 6.67 11.33 -7.73
CA ARG A 282 6.75 10.40 -6.58
C ARG A 282 8.08 10.49 -5.83
N LEU A 283 9.20 10.63 -6.54
CA LEU A 283 10.52 10.78 -5.94
C LEU A 283 10.67 12.10 -5.18
N LEU A 284 10.16 13.21 -5.74
CA LEU A 284 10.15 14.51 -5.05
C LEU A 284 9.27 14.50 -3.78
N GLU A 285 8.10 13.86 -3.84
CA GLU A 285 7.25 13.64 -2.67
C GLU A 285 7.95 12.78 -1.61
N MET A 286 8.63 11.69 -2.00
CA MET A 286 9.38 10.86 -1.06
C MET A 286 10.44 11.68 -0.30
N LEU A 287 11.23 12.50 -1.01
CA LEU A 287 12.25 13.36 -0.41
C LEU A 287 11.64 14.41 0.52
N PHE A 288 10.59 15.12 0.08
CA PHE A 288 9.90 16.13 0.87
C PHE A 288 9.27 15.55 2.13
N LEU A 289 8.54 14.43 2.02
CA LEU A 289 7.83 13.81 3.15
C LEU A 289 8.80 13.14 4.13
N THR A 290 9.96 12.65 3.70
CA THR A 290 11.02 12.20 4.63
C THR A 290 11.61 13.38 5.40
N GLN A 291 11.95 14.49 4.73
CA GLN A 291 12.45 15.70 5.41
C GLN A 291 11.43 16.28 6.39
N LEU A 292 10.14 16.30 6.01
CA LEU A 292 9.04 16.71 6.88
C LEU A 292 8.91 15.82 8.13
N GLN A 293 8.98 14.50 7.98
CA GLN A 293 8.97 13.57 9.13
C GLN A 293 10.15 13.82 10.08
N VAL A 294 11.36 13.99 9.54
CA VAL A 294 12.56 14.32 10.33
C VAL A 294 12.38 15.65 11.05
N GLY A 295 11.85 16.68 10.38
CA GLY A 295 11.54 17.98 10.97
C GLY A 295 10.55 17.87 12.14
N LEU A 296 9.41 17.20 11.93
CA LEU A 296 8.40 16.99 12.98
C LEU A 296 8.95 16.18 14.17
N ILE A 297 9.78 15.17 13.92
CA ILE A 297 10.43 14.40 14.99
C ILE A 297 11.38 15.29 15.79
N GLN A 298 12.27 16.04 15.12
CA GLN A 298 13.30 16.83 15.79
C GLN A 298 12.75 18.09 16.49
N GLN A 299 11.74 18.76 15.90
CA GLN A 299 11.23 20.04 16.39
C GLN A 299 10.03 19.91 17.33
N TRP A 300 9.22 18.85 17.20
CA TRP A 300 8.01 18.67 18.01
C TRP A 300 8.09 17.45 18.92
N MET A 301 8.40 16.26 18.37
CA MET A 301 8.41 15.02 19.16
C MET A 301 9.54 15.00 20.20
N VAL A 302 10.78 15.29 19.79
CA VAL A 302 11.96 15.22 20.66
C VAL A 302 11.85 16.18 21.85
N PRO A 303 11.53 17.49 21.70
CA PRO A 303 11.36 18.37 22.85
C PRO A 303 10.21 17.94 23.78
N ALA A 304 9.12 17.42 23.22
CA ALA A 304 8.00 16.92 24.04
C ALA A 304 8.39 15.70 24.89
N ILE A 305 9.23 14.80 24.36
CA ILE A 305 9.81 13.65 25.10
C ILE A 305 10.86 14.12 26.12
N GLN A 306 11.73 15.08 25.76
CA GLN A 306 12.76 15.62 26.65
C GLN A 306 12.19 16.41 27.84
N ASN A 307 11.00 16.99 27.70
CA ASN A 307 10.28 17.61 28.82
C ASN A 307 9.59 16.56 29.72
N SER A 308 9.68 15.27 29.39
CA SER A 308 9.03 14.16 30.08
C SER A 308 9.99 13.04 30.49
N MET A 309 11.18 13.37 30.98
CA MET A 309 12.26 12.44 31.43
C MET A 309 11.88 11.59 32.65
N LYS A 310 10.91 10.69 32.49
CA LYS A 310 10.71 9.49 33.31
C LYS A 310 10.23 8.38 32.38
N PRO A 311 10.90 7.22 32.31
CA PRO A 311 10.43 6.06 31.54
C PRO A 311 8.99 5.69 31.92
N PHE A 312 8.16 5.30 30.96
CA PHE A 312 6.76 4.91 31.21
C PHE A 312 6.64 3.71 32.17
N LYS A 313 7.72 2.93 32.34
CA LYS A 313 7.79 1.81 33.29
C LYS A 313 7.55 2.23 34.75
N ASP A 314 8.07 3.39 35.15
CA ASP A 314 8.20 3.80 36.56
C ASP A 314 7.25 4.99 36.87
N MET A 315 6.11 5.03 36.17
CA MET A 315 5.16 6.15 36.18
C MET A 315 3.76 5.75 36.61
N ASP A 316 3.09 6.64 37.36
CA ASP A 316 1.67 6.52 37.69
C ASP A 316 0.79 6.57 36.42
N TYR A 317 -0.20 5.67 36.31
CA TYR A 317 -1.08 5.58 35.13
C TYR A 317 -1.72 6.91 34.72
N SER A 318 -2.10 7.78 35.67
CA SER A 318 -2.66 9.11 35.40
C SER A 318 -1.68 10.00 34.63
N ARG A 319 -0.41 10.01 35.04
CA ARG A 319 0.67 10.77 34.38
C ARG A 319 1.06 10.15 33.03
N ILE A 320 0.94 8.83 32.88
CA ILE A 320 1.11 8.16 31.58
C ILE A 320 0.05 8.70 30.61
N VAL A 321 -1.24 8.66 30.97
CA VAL A 321 -2.34 9.13 30.10
C VAL A 321 -2.18 10.61 29.71
N GLU A 322 -1.85 11.49 30.65
CA GLU A 322 -1.61 12.92 30.37
C GLU A 322 -0.49 13.12 29.33
N ARG A 323 0.63 12.41 29.46
CA ARG A 323 1.76 12.48 28.52
C ARG A 323 1.42 11.86 27.16
N LEU A 324 0.73 10.73 27.14
CA LEU A 324 0.30 10.08 25.90
C LEU A 324 -0.64 10.98 25.09
N LEU A 325 -1.55 11.71 25.73
CA LEU A 325 -2.41 12.69 25.05
C LEU A 325 -1.61 13.84 24.42
N LYS A 326 -0.58 14.35 25.11
CA LYS A 326 0.32 15.39 24.57
C LYS A 326 1.11 14.92 23.35
N LEU A 327 1.52 13.64 23.32
CA LEU A 327 2.31 13.06 22.23
C LEU A 327 1.44 12.43 21.11
N ALA A 328 0.18 12.12 21.37
CA ALA A 328 -0.72 11.43 20.43
C ALA A 328 -0.93 12.21 19.12
N VAL A 329 -1.10 13.53 19.18
CA VAL A 329 -1.30 14.37 17.98
C VAL A 329 -0.07 14.38 17.06
N PRO A 330 1.15 14.75 17.51
CA PRO A 330 2.33 14.70 16.63
C PRO A 330 2.66 13.27 16.18
N ASN A 331 2.43 12.26 17.02
CA ASN A 331 2.60 10.86 16.64
C ASN A 331 1.66 10.49 15.48
N HIS A 332 0.36 10.77 15.63
CA HIS A 332 -0.63 10.48 14.59
C HIS A 332 -0.33 11.21 13.28
N LEU A 333 0.10 12.48 13.34
CA LEU A 333 0.52 13.25 12.16
C LEU A 333 1.71 12.59 11.44
N ILE A 334 2.73 12.15 12.18
CA ILE A 334 3.87 11.40 11.63
C ILE A 334 3.39 10.09 10.98
N TRP A 335 2.46 9.36 11.61
CA TRP A 335 1.89 8.13 11.05
C TRP A 335 1.07 8.36 9.76
N LEU A 336 0.33 9.47 9.65
CA LEU A 336 -0.36 9.86 8.41
C LEU A 336 0.62 10.18 7.27
N ILE A 337 1.70 10.91 7.59
CA ILE A 337 2.75 11.25 6.61
C ILE A 337 3.52 9.99 6.20
N PHE A 338 3.85 9.11 7.15
CA PHE A 338 4.46 7.81 6.90
C PHE A 338 3.58 6.92 6.02
N PHE A 339 2.27 6.89 6.28
CA PHE A 339 1.31 6.17 5.45
C PHE A 339 1.35 6.64 3.99
N TYR A 340 1.25 7.95 3.75
CA TYR A 340 1.30 8.51 2.40
C TYR A 340 2.66 8.27 1.75
N TRP A 341 3.75 8.55 2.47
CA TRP A 341 5.12 8.32 2.01
C TRP A 341 5.33 6.87 1.56
N LEU A 342 4.97 5.89 2.38
CA LEU A 342 5.18 4.47 2.09
C LEU A 342 4.17 3.92 1.08
N PHE A 343 2.88 3.93 1.43
CA PHE A 343 1.84 3.22 0.66
C PHE A 343 1.40 3.97 -0.60
N HIS A 344 1.51 5.30 -0.62
CA HIS A 344 1.28 6.07 -1.84
C HIS A 344 2.58 6.27 -2.62
N SER A 345 3.54 7.02 -2.10
CA SER A 345 4.66 7.50 -2.92
C SER A 345 5.71 6.41 -3.21
N CYS A 346 6.23 5.69 -2.19
CA CYS A 346 7.22 4.63 -2.37
C CYS A 346 6.66 3.45 -3.18
N LEU A 347 5.50 2.88 -2.83
CA LEU A 347 4.94 1.74 -3.57
C LEU A 347 4.58 2.12 -5.01
N ASN A 348 4.12 3.35 -5.30
CA ASN A 348 3.91 3.78 -6.68
C ASN A 348 5.20 4.02 -7.45
N ALA A 349 6.28 4.49 -6.81
CA ALA A 349 7.58 4.63 -7.45
C ALA A 349 8.12 3.24 -7.86
N VAL A 350 8.07 2.26 -6.95
CA VAL A 350 8.43 0.86 -7.24
C VAL A 350 7.52 0.27 -8.32
N ALA A 351 6.20 0.48 -8.25
CA ALA A 351 5.26 0.01 -9.28
C ALA A 351 5.56 0.59 -10.67
N GLU A 352 5.89 1.89 -10.75
CA GLU A 352 6.22 2.54 -12.02
C GLU A 352 7.55 2.05 -12.60
N LEU A 353 8.57 1.84 -11.76
CA LEU A 353 9.86 1.26 -12.16
C LEU A 353 9.72 -0.18 -12.66
N MET A 354 8.97 -1.00 -11.92
CA MET A 354 8.72 -2.41 -12.25
C MET A 354 7.68 -2.60 -13.37
N GLN A 355 7.05 -1.52 -13.86
CA GLN A 355 5.90 -1.56 -14.77
C GLN A 355 4.73 -2.41 -14.22
N PHE A 356 4.51 -2.41 -12.91
CA PHE A 356 3.41 -3.13 -12.27
C PHE A 356 2.07 -2.38 -12.49
N GLY A 357 1.04 -3.13 -12.90
CA GLY A 357 -0.26 -2.59 -13.28
C GLY A 357 -1.27 -2.47 -12.13
N ASP A 358 -1.28 -3.42 -11.18
CA ASP A 358 -2.11 -3.30 -9.97
C ASP A 358 -1.47 -2.27 -9.03
N ARG A 359 -2.20 -1.21 -8.72
CA ARG A 359 -1.74 -0.12 -7.84
C ARG A 359 -2.72 0.18 -6.71
N GLU A 360 -3.63 -0.77 -6.46
CA GLU A 360 -4.55 -0.76 -5.33
C GLU A 360 -3.80 -1.19 -4.06
N PHE A 361 -2.94 -0.31 -3.54
CA PHE A 361 -2.18 -0.56 -2.30
C PHE A 361 -3.00 -0.25 -1.04
N TYR A 362 -4.03 0.58 -1.18
CA TYR A 362 -4.96 0.99 -0.13
C TYR A 362 -6.27 1.46 -0.78
N ARG A 363 -7.33 1.58 0.04
CA ARG A 363 -8.64 2.17 -0.31
C ARG A 363 -8.94 3.34 0.61
N ASP A 364 -10.14 3.90 0.57
CA ASP A 364 -10.61 5.07 1.32
C ASP A 364 -10.84 4.78 2.82
N TRP A 365 -9.82 4.23 3.48
CA TRP A 365 -9.87 3.89 4.91
C TRP A 365 -10.11 5.10 5.83
N TRP A 366 -9.91 6.33 5.37
CA TRP A 366 -10.26 7.54 6.11
C TRP A 366 -11.79 7.72 6.25
N ASN A 367 -12.59 7.15 5.35
CA ASN A 367 -14.06 7.10 5.41
C ASN A 367 -14.60 5.89 6.19
N SER A 368 -13.74 5.12 6.87
CA SER A 368 -14.17 3.89 7.58
C SER A 368 -15.21 4.20 8.67
N GLU A 369 -16.44 3.71 8.54
CA GLU A 369 -17.43 3.76 9.64
C GLU A 369 -17.19 2.69 10.72
N SER A 370 -16.34 1.70 10.45
CA SER A 370 -16.02 0.65 11.41
C SER A 370 -14.54 0.24 11.38
N ILE A 371 -14.03 -0.16 12.54
CA ILE A 371 -12.65 -0.66 12.70
C ILE A 371 -12.39 -1.88 11.81
N THR A 372 -13.40 -2.73 11.60
CA THR A 372 -13.29 -3.88 10.68
C THR A 372 -13.05 -3.44 9.24
N TYR A 373 -13.73 -2.39 8.77
CA TYR A 373 -13.51 -1.85 7.44
C TYR A 373 -12.12 -1.19 7.33
N PHE A 374 -11.68 -0.42 8.34
CA PHE A 374 -10.33 0.16 8.35
C PHE A 374 -9.23 -0.90 8.14
N TRP A 375 -9.25 -1.98 8.94
CA TRP A 375 -8.23 -3.04 8.88
C TRP A 375 -8.19 -3.81 7.56
N GLN A 376 -9.24 -3.73 6.74
CA GLN A 376 -9.30 -4.34 5.41
C GLN A 376 -8.77 -3.42 4.30
N ASN A 377 -8.79 -2.11 4.53
CA ASN A 377 -8.64 -1.11 3.47
C ASN A 377 -7.36 -0.27 3.56
N TRP A 378 -6.70 -0.19 4.73
CA TRP A 378 -5.46 0.60 4.87
C TRP A 378 -4.24 0.00 4.15
N ASN A 379 -4.07 -1.33 4.19
CA ASN A 379 -2.92 -2.03 3.59
C ASN A 379 -3.44 -3.25 2.81
N ILE A 380 -3.84 -2.99 1.57
CA ILE A 380 -4.45 -3.99 0.68
C ILE A 380 -3.50 -5.16 0.35
N PRO A 381 -2.17 -4.98 0.14
CA PRO A 381 -1.25 -6.09 -0.07
C PRO A 381 -1.24 -7.11 1.08
N VAL A 382 -1.17 -6.64 2.33
CA VAL A 382 -1.24 -7.53 3.51
C VAL A 382 -2.64 -8.12 3.67
N HIS A 383 -3.70 -7.32 3.47
CA HIS A 383 -5.07 -7.83 3.56
C HIS A 383 -5.36 -8.93 2.52
N LYS A 384 -5.02 -8.71 1.24
CA LYS A 384 -5.15 -9.70 0.15
C LYS A 384 -4.35 -10.98 0.48
N TRP A 385 -3.15 -10.86 1.05
CA TRP A 385 -2.34 -12.01 1.47
C TRP A 385 -3.00 -12.79 2.61
N CYS A 386 -3.37 -12.13 3.71
CA CYS A 386 -4.05 -12.74 4.85
C CYS A 386 -5.35 -13.43 4.42
N LEU A 387 -6.12 -12.82 3.52
CA LEU A 387 -7.36 -13.38 3.00
C LEU A 387 -7.12 -14.65 2.16
N ARG A 388 -6.12 -14.64 1.28
CA ARG A 388 -5.83 -15.72 0.30
C ARG A 388 -5.07 -16.90 0.90
N HIS A 389 -4.07 -16.64 1.74
CA HIS A 389 -3.08 -17.62 2.21
C HIS A 389 -3.27 -18.07 3.66
N PHE A 390 -4.03 -17.32 4.46
CA PHE A 390 -4.27 -17.64 5.88
C PHE A 390 -5.75 -17.94 6.14
N TYR A 391 -6.61 -16.93 5.99
CA TYR A 391 -8.03 -16.99 6.34
C TYR A 391 -8.84 -18.00 5.50
N LYS A 392 -8.81 -17.89 4.15
CA LYS A 392 -9.53 -18.83 3.28
C LYS A 392 -9.07 -20.29 3.46
N PRO A 393 -7.75 -20.59 3.56
CA PRO A 393 -7.27 -21.94 3.89
C PRO A 393 -7.74 -22.46 5.26
N MET A 394 -7.74 -21.65 6.31
CA MET A 394 -8.30 -22.05 7.62
C MET A 394 -9.79 -22.41 7.53
N LEU A 395 -10.60 -21.58 6.86
CA LEU A 395 -12.03 -21.87 6.66
C LEU A 395 -12.26 -23.17 5.87
N ARG A 396 -11.47 -23.42 4.81
CA ARG A 396 -11.53 -24.67 4.03
C ARG A 396 -11.16 -25.91 4.85
N ARG A 397 -10.36 -25.75 5.91
CA ARG A 397 -10.01 -26.81 6.87
C ARG A 397 -11.05 -26.97 8.00
N GLY A 398 -12.19 -26.28 7.92
CA GLY A 398 -13.28 -26.39 8.90
C GLY A 398 -13.19 -25.46 10.11
N SER A 399 -12.21 -24.53 10.17
CA SER A 399 -12.15 -23.55 11.26
C SER A 399 -13.34 -22.59 11.22
N SER A 400 -13.85 -22.20 12.40
CA SER A 400 -14.94 -21.21 12.48
C SER A 400 -14.50 -19.82 12.01
N LYS A 401 -15.45 -19.00 11.54
CA LYS A 401 -15.18 -17.60 11.10
C LYS A 401 -14.53 -16.76 12.22
N TRP A 402 -14.90 -17.00 13.47
CA TRP A 402 -14.32 -16.29 14.62
C TRP A 402 -12.88 -16.74 14.88
N ALA A 403 -12.62 -18.05 14.95
CA ALA A 403 -11.27 -18.59 15.13
C ALA A 403 -10.31 -18.15 14.01
N ALA A 404 -10.78 -18.14 12.74
CA ALA A 404 -9.97 -17.67 11.61
C ALA A 404 -9.69 -16.16 11.66
N ARG A 405 -10.61 -15.33 12.18
CA ARG A 405 -10.35 -13.89 12.42
C ARG A 405 -9.32 -13.70 13.53
N THR A 406 -9.52 -14.35 14.68
CA THR A 406 -8.60 -14.28 15.82
C THR A 406 -7.20 -14.76 15.44
N GLY A 407 -7.08 -15.83 14.63
CA GLY A 407 -5.80 -16.30 14.10
C GLY A 407 -5.08 -15.27 13.21
N VAL A 408 -5.79 -14.53 12.36
CA VAL A 408 -5.20 -13.43 11.57
C VAL A 408 -4.75 -12.27 12.46
N PHE A 409 -5.52 -11.91 13.49
CA PHE A 409 -5.12 -10.88 14.45
C PHE A 409 -3.91 -11.30 15.29
N LEU A 410 -3.84 -12.56 15.75
CA LEU A 410 -2.68 -13.11 16.45
C LEU A 410 -1.41 -13.11 15.59
N ALA A 411 -1.52 -13.53 14.33
CA ALA A 411 -0.40 -13.46 13.38
C ALA A 411 0.05 -12.01 13.13
N SER A 412 -0.90 -11.07 13.02
CA SER A 412 -0.60 -9.64 12.91
C SER A 412 0.09 -9.10 14.17
N ALA A 413 -0.42 -9.43 15.35
CA ALA A 413 0.13 -9.04 16.65
C ALA A 413 1.57 -9.55 16.85
N PHE A 414 1.84 -10.80 16.45
CA PHE A 414 3.18 -11.36 16.40
C PHE A 414 4.13 -10.51 15.53
N PHE A 415 3.74 -10.16 14.30
CA PHE A 415 4.60 -9.35 13.43
C PHE A 415 4.78 -7.90 13.92
N HIS A 416 3.77 -7.30 14.55
CA HIS A 416 3.93 -5.96 15.16
C HIS A 416 4.93 -5.99 16.32
N GLU A 417 4.80 -6.96 17.23
CA GLU A 417 5.74 -7.13 18.36
C GLU A 417 7.15 -7.48 17.84
N TYR A 418 7.27 -8.40 16.88
CA TYR A 418 8.55 -8.78 16.24
C TYR A 418 9.28 -7.57 15.64
N LEU A 419 8.57 -6.69 14.92
CA LEU A 419 9.16 -5.54 14.24
C LEU A 419 9.52 -4.36 15.17
N VAL A 420 8.94 -4.27 16.38
CA VAL A 420 9.24 -3.19 17.35
C VAL A 420 10.15 -3.66 18.48
N SER A 421 9.92 -4.84 19.04
CA SER A 421 10.54 -5.30 20.28
C SER A 421 11.94 -5.88 20.07
N ILE A 422 12.20 -6.55 18.94
CA ILE A 422 13.55 -7.08 18.64
C ILE A 422 14.54 -5.96 18.33
N PRO A 423 14.25 -4.97 17.45
CA PRO A 423 15.20 -3.90 17.14
C PRO A 423 15.53 -2.98 18.31
N LEU A 424 14.59 -2.82 19.24
CA LEU A 424 14.75 -2.01 20.46
C LEU A 424 15.20 -2.84 21.68
N ARG A 425 15.26 -4.18 21.56
CA ARG A 425 15.60 -5.14 22.63
C ARG A 425 14.68 -5.06 23.87
N MET A 426 13.40 -4.77 23.65
CA MET A 426 12.42 -4.52 24.71
C MET A 426 11.20 -5.43 24.56
N PHE A 427 11.07 -6.47 25.38
CA PHE A 427 9.94 -7.42 25.30
C PHE A 427 8.82 -7.08 26.29
N ARG A 428 8.10 -5.99 26.04
CA ARG A 428 7.03 -5.49 26.94
C ARG A 428 5.61 -5.93 26.54
N LEU A 429 5.43 -6.54 25.37
CA LEU A 429 4.13 -7.04 24.85
C LEU A 429 3.03 -5.96 24.71
N TRP A 430 3.40 -4.68 24.69
CA TRP A 430 2.46 -3.57 24.51
C TRP A 430 1.90 -3.51 23.09
N ALA A 431 2.73 -3.74 22.06
CA ALA A 431 2.26 -3.73 20.67
C ALA A 431 1.39 -4.95 20.37
N PHE A 432 1.73 -6.12 20.93
CA PHE A 432 0.88 -7.31 20.92
C PHE A 432 -0.48 -7.05 21.60
N THR A 433 -0.46 -6.47 22.82
CA THR A 433 -1.68 -6.17 23.59
C THR A 433 -2.58 -5.15 22.88
N GLY A 434 -1.99 -4.10 22.29
CA GLY A 434 -2.73 -3.13 21.48
C GLY A 434 -3.44 -3.76 20.28
N MET A 435 -2.77 -4.67 19.55
CA MET A 435 -3.39 -5.40 18.44
C MET A 435 -4.52 -6.33 18.89
N MET A 436 -4.38 -7.00 20.03
CA MET A 436 -5.43 -7.88 20.57
C MET A 436 -6.64 -7.08 21.11
N ALA A 437 -6.41 -5.91 21.69
CA ALA A 437 -7.46 -4.99 22.15
C ALA A 437 -8.32 -4.43 21.00
N GLN A 438 -7.82 -4.42 19.76
CA GLN A 438 -8.62 -4.04 18.58
C GLN A 438 -9.81 -4.99 18.33
N ILE A 439 -9.74 -6.26 18.75
CA ILE A 439 -10.84 -7.22 18.55
C ILE A 439 -12.10 -6.84 19.34
N PRO A 440 -12.07 -6.69 20.68
CA PRO A 440 -13.23 -6.21 21.43
C PRO A 440 -13.61 -4.77 21.06
N LEU A 441 -12.64 -3.89 20.79
CA LEU A 441 -12.93 -2.51 20.38
C LEU A 441 -13.70 -2.47 19.05
N ALA A 442 -13.36 -3.32 18.07
CA ALA A 442 -14.10 -3.41 16.81
C ALA A 442 -15.53 -3.91 17.00
N TRP A 443 -15.78 -4.80 17.97
CA TRP A 443 -17.13 -5.23 18.34
C TRP A 443 -17.93 -4.11 19.02
N ILE A 444 -17.33 -3.40 19.98
CA ILE A 444 -17.94 -2.24 20.66
C ILE A 444 -18.31 -1.16 19.63
N VAL A 445 -17.35 -0.71 18.81
CA VAL A 445 -17.58 0.35 17.83
C VAL A 445 -18.66 -0.05 16.83
N GLY A 446 -18.60 -1.26 16.27
CA GLY A 446 -19.62 -1.76 15.34
C GLY A 446 -20.99 -2.06 15.97
N ARG A 447 -21.09 -2.10 17.31
CA ARG A 447 -22.36 -2.31 18.02
C ARG A 447 -23.04 -0.99 18.39
N PHE A 448 -22.27 0.01 18.83
CA PHE A 448 -22.80 1.25 19.42
C PHE A 448 -22.73 2.47 18.50
N PHE A 449 -21.84 2.50 17.52
CA PHE A 449 -21.64 3.65 16.63
C PHE A 449 -21.95 3.29 15.16
N ARG A 450 -22.42 4.27 14.39
CA ARG A 450 -22.79 4.15 12.96
C ARG A 450 -22.53 5.48 12.24
N GLY A 451 -22.36 5.46 10.91
CA GLY A 451 -22.18 6.67 10.12
C GLY A 451 -20.98 7.49 10.59
N ASN A 452 -21.15 8.82 10.57
CA ASN A 452 -20.14 9.79 10.98
C ASN A 452 -19.60 9.57 12.41
N TYR A 453 -20.44 9.10 13.35
CA TYR A 453 -19.98 8.76 14.70
C TYR A 453 -19.14 7.48 14.74
N GLY A 454 -19.43 6.50 13.88
CA GLY A 454 -18.58 5.33 13.67
C GLY A 454 -17.21 5.72 13.11
N ASN A 455 -17.19 6.66 12.16
CA ASN A 455 -15.96 7.21 11.60
C ASN A 455 -15.13 7.97 12.65
N ALA A 456 -15.76 8.83 13.47
CA ALA A 456 -15.09 9.50 14.58
C ALA A 456 -14.47 8.51 15.59
N ALA A 457 -15.17 7.40 15.89
CA ALA A 457 -14.65 6.34 16.76
C ALA A 457 -13.46 5.59 16.14
N VAL A 458 -13.44 5.39 14.81
CA VAL A 458 -12.26 4.86 14.09
C VAL A 458 -11.09 5.84 14.20
N TRP A 459 -11.29 7.12 13.90
CA TRP A 459 -10.24 8.14 14.03
C TRP A 459 -9.65 8.21 15.43
N LEU A 460 -10.48 8.20 16.46
CA LEU A 460 -10.02 8.16 17.85
C LEU A 460 -9.13 6.92 18.10
N SER A 461 -9.56 5.73 17.66
CA SER A 461 -8.76 4.50 17.74
C SER A 461 -7.40 4.60 17.02
N LEU A 462 -7.31 5.33 15.91
CA LEU A 462 -6.05 5.58 15.20
C LEU A 462 -5.15 6.62 15.86
N ILE A 463 -5.70 7.47 16.74
CA ILE A 463 -4.93 8.48 17.49
C ILE A 463 -4.41 7.88 18.80
N ILE A 464 -5.26 7.16 19.57
CA ILE A 464 -4.91 6.66 20.92
C ILE A 464 -4.56 5.17 20.99
N GLY A 465 -4.80 4.40 19.92
CA GLY A 465 -4.64 2.94 19.88
C GLY A 465 -3.24 2.49 19.46
N GLN A 466 -3.16 1.66 18.41
CA GLN A 466 -1.92 0.96 18.05
C GLN A 466 -0.69 1.85 17.81
N PRO A 467 -0.80 3.04 17.17
CA PRO A 467 0.33 3.97 17.02
C PRO A 467 0.92 4.44 18.35
N VAL A 468 0.14 4.49 19.43
CA VAL A 468 0.61 4.87 20.76
C VAL A 468 1.39 3.74 21.42
N ALA A 469 0.98 2.49 21.22
CA ALA A 469 1.76 1.34 21.72
C ALA A 469 3.19 1.36 21.15
N VAL A 470 3.37 1.68 19.87
CA VAL A 470 4.71 1.83 19.24
C VAL A 470 5.47 3.04 19.81
N LEU A 471 4.80 4.18 19.97
CA LEU A 471 5.39 5.38 20.59
C LEU A 471 5.96 5.09 21.98
N MET A 472 5.28 4.27 22.80
CA MET A 472 5.77 3.91 24.15
C MET A 472 7.11 3.17 24.12
N TYR A 473 7.36 2.28 23.14
CA TYR A 473 8.68 1.64 22.99
C TYR A 473 9.75 2.66 22.57
N VAL A 474 9.45 3.50 21.58
CA VAL A 474 10.41 4.50 21.06
C VAL A 474 10.76 5.53 22.12
N HIS A 475 9.78 5.97 22.92
CA HIS A 475 9.98 6.85 24.08
C HIS A 475 10.94 6.21 25.09
N ASP A 476 10.63 5.02 25.59
CA ASP A 476 11.45 4.40 26.64
C ASP A 476 12.84 4.01 26.13
N TYR A 477 12.99 3.57 24.87
CA TYR A 477 14.31 3.40 24.25
C TYR A 477 15.10 4.72 24.21
N TYR A 478 14.47 5.81 23.80
CA TYR A 478 15.12 7.12 23.69
C TYR A 478 15.54 7.68 25.06
N VAL A 479 14.70 7.52 26.08
CA VAL A 479 14.99 7.93 27.46
C VAL A 479 16.13 7.11 28.04
N LEU A 480 16.05 5.76 27.99
CA LEU A 480 17.09 4.87 28.52
C LEU A 480 18.47 5.12 27.89
N ASN A 481 18.51 5.33 26.57
CA ASN A 481 19.77 5.55 25.84
C ASN A 481 20.30 7.00 25.93
N ARG A 482 19.56 7.94 26.55
CA ARG A 482 20.06 9.29 26.90
C ARG A 482 20.30 9.50 28.38
N GLU A 483 19.69 8.69 29.25
CA GLU A 483 19.96 8.67 30.69
C GLU A 483 21.17 7.81 31.06
N ALA A 484 21.65 6.95 30.16
CA ALA A 484 22.92 6.25 30.30
C ALA A 484 24.07 7.27 30.53
N PRO A 485 24.76 7.23 31.70
CA PRO A 485 25.86 8.15 31.95
C PRO A 485 26.98 7.92 30.93
N THR A 486 27.72 8.98 30.62
CA THR A 486 29.07 8.88 30.05
C THR A 486 30.01 8.27 31.09
N ALA A 487 29.91 6.96 31.27
CA ALA A 487 30.78 6.17 32.14
C ALA A 487 32.12 5.93 31.45
N GLY A 488 33.08 6.82 31.71
CA GLY A 488 34.49 6.63 31.38
C GLY A 488 34.96 7.29 30.08
N THR A 489 35.47 8.52 30.20
CA THR A 489 36.93 8.76 30.24
C THR A 489 37.20 10.04 31.02
#